data_AF-A0A0F9DCX0-F1
#
_entry.id   AF-A0A0F9DCX0-F1
#
_cell.length_a   1.000
_cell.length_b   1.000
_cell.length_c   1.000
_cell.angle_alpha   90.00
_cell.angle_beta   90.00
_cell.angle_gamma   90.00
#
_symmetry.space_group_name_H-M   'P 1'
#
loop_
_entity.id
_entity.type
_entity.pdbx_description
1 polymer ?
#
loop_
_entity_poly.entity_id
_entity_poly.type
_entity_poly.pdbx_seq_one_letter_code
_entity_poly.pdbx_strand_id
1 'polypeptide(L)'
;MAKSFAALVNEVERKLEDSSNATWSAASIGSDLEDAVRELSEYLPYEMIYIYTVESRTGTASATTADALVDSDEGQFLSTDVGKIIYNPDDNTFAEVTAYVSANQLTLSKDIMTVGENYAMFNEDAMIAGR
;
A
#
# COMPACT_ATOMS: atom_id res chain seq x y z
N MET A 1 -26.50 15.34 5.02
CA MET A 1 -26.83 14.85 6.38
C MET A 1 -27.23 13.40 6.28
N ALA A 2 -26.74 12.53 7.17
CA ALA A 2 -27.15 11.13 7.20
C ALA A 2 -28.67 11.04 7.49
N LYS A 3 -29.38 10.19 6.75
CA LYS A 3 -30.80 9.91 7.01
C LYS A 3 -30.92 9.09 8.30
N SER A 4 -31.95 9.35 9.11
CA SER A 4 -32.25 8.51 10.28
C SER A 4 -32.80 7.15 9.84
N PHE A 5 -32.66 6.14 10.70
CA PHE A 5 -33.18 4.79 10.44
C PHE A 5 -34.68 4.79 10.11
N ALA A 6 -35.49 5.54 10.87
CA ALA A 6 -36.92 5.71 10.60
C ALA A 6 -37.20 6.36 9.23
N ALA A 7 -36.35 7.29 8.78
CA ALA A 7 -36.51 7.90 7.47
C ALA A 7 -36.18 6.93 6.32
N LEU A 8 -35.27 5.97 6.55
CA LEU A 8 -34.96 4.93 5.57
C LEU A 8 -36.10 3.90 5.47
N VAL A 9 -36.66 3.46 6.59
CA VAL A 9 -37.82 2.55 6.61
C VAL A 9 -39.00 3.18 5.85
N ASN A 10 -39.35 4.44 6.15
CA ASN A 10 -40.42 5.15 5.44
C ASN A 10 -40.14 5.32 3.94
N GLU A 11 -38.86 5.44 3.54
CA GLU A 11 -38.49 5.51 2.12
C GLU A 11 -38.66 4.17 1.41
N VAL A 12 -38.33 3.06 2.09
CA VAL A 12 -38.53 1.70 1.59
C VAL A 12 -40.03 1.39 1.46
N GLU A 13 -40.84 1.71 2.47
CA GLU A 13 -42.31 1.58 2.42
C GLU A 13 -42.89 2.35 1.21
N ARG A 14 -42.42 3.56 0.96
CA ARG A 14 -42.83 4.36 -0.21
C ARG A 14 -42.39 3.75 -1.53
N LYS A 15 -41.20 3.13 -1.60
CA LYS A 15 -40.71 2.43 -2.80
C LYS A 15 -41.46 1.13 -3.08
N LEU A 16 -41.97 0.49 -2.02
CA LEU A 16 -42.80 -0.71 -2.09
C LEU A 16 -44.29 -0.39 -2.32
N GLU A 17 -44.66 0.89 -2.41
CA GLU A 17 -46.05 1.36 -2.53
C GLU A 17 -46.98 0.87 -1.39
N ASP A 18 -46.42 0.56 -0.22
CA ASP A 18 -47.15 0.02 0.93
C ASP A 18 -47.06 0.96 2.14
N SER A 19 -47.46 2.22 1.95
CA SER A 19 -47.39 3.25 3.00
C SER A 19 -48.38 3.05 4.15
N SER A 20 -49.33 2.11 4.01
CA SER A 20 -50.26 1.69 5.06
C SER A 20 -49.80 0.45 5.82
N ASN A 21 -48.64 -0.13 5.45
CA ASN A 21 -48.08 -1.34 6.05
C ASN A 21 -49.07 -2.51 6.05
N ALA A 22 -49.87 -2.62 4.99
CA ALA A 22 -50.92 -3.62 4.86
C ALA A 22 -50.36 -4.98 4.44
N THR A 23 -49.21 -5.00 3.78
CA THR A 23 -48.55 -6.21 3.26
C THR A 23 -47.20 -6.44 3.93
N TRP A 24 -46.43 -5.37 4.12
CA TRP A 24 -45.11 -5.34 4.75
C TRP A 24 -45.18 -4.45 5.97
N SER A 25 -44.98 -5.02 7.15
CA SER A 25 -44.96 -4.22 8.38
C SER A 25 -43.66 -3.39 8.46
N ALA A 26 -43.73 -2.20 9.06
CA ALA A 26 -42.53 -1.41 9.37
C ALA A 26 -41.47 -2.21 10.16
N ALA A 27 -41.91 -3.13 11.03
CA ALA A 27 -41.03 -3.96 11.84
C ALA A 27 -40.24 -4.98 11.00
N SER A 28 -40.88 -5.63 10.02
CA SER A 28 -40.21 -6.56 9.11
C SER A 28 -39.22 -5.85 8.20
N ILE A 29 -39.61 -4.70 7.64
CA ILE A 29 -38.71 -3.88 6.81
C ILE A 29 -37.48 -3.40 7.61
N GLY A 30 -37.68 -3.04 8.88
CA GLY A 30 -36.60 -2.67 9.78
C GLY A 30 -35.60 -3.81 10.01
N SER A 31 -36.09 -5.02 10.31
CA SER A 31 -35.24 -6.20 10.50
C SER A 31 -34.47 -6.58 9.24
N ASP A 32 -35.13 -6.60 8.09
CA ASP A 32 -34.50 -6.96 6.81
C ASP A 32 -33.43 -5.93 6.41
N LEU A 33 -33.67 -4.65 6.69
CA LEU A 33 -32.69 -3.59 6.45
C LEU A 33 -31.48 -3.71 7.39
N GLU A 34 -31.69 -4.05 8.66
CA GLU A 34 -30.59 -4.31 9.60
C GLU A 34 -29.76 -5.52 9.18
N ASP A 35 -30.41 -6.60 8.74
CA ASP A 35 -29.73 -7.79 8.24
C ASP A 35 -28.97 -7.49 6.95
N ALA A 36 -29.55 -6.73 6.01
CA ALA A 36 -28.86 -6.31 4.78
C ALA A 36 -27.68 -5.37 5.05
N VAL A 37 -27.79 -4.48 6.04
CA VAL A 37 -26.67 -3.61 6.45
C VAL A 37 -25.59 -4.43 7.17
N ARG A 38 -25.98 -5.44 7.96
CA ARG A 38 -25.04 -6.37 8.60
C ARG A 38 -24.33 -7.22 7.56
N GLU A 39 -25.07 -7.77 6.60
CA GLU A 39 -24.52 -8.51 5.46
C GLU A 39 -23.58 -7.63 4.64
N LEU A 40 -23.94 -6.38 4.32
CA LEU A 40 -23.05 -5.44 3.63
C LEU A 40 -21.81 -5.09 4.46
N SER A 41 -21.95 -4.99 5.79
CA SER A 41 -20.84 -4.78 6.71
C SER A 41 -19.92 -6.00 6.79
N GLU A 42 -20.46 -7.21 6.64
CA GLU A 42 -19.73 -8.47 6.55
C GLU A 42 -19.20 -8.74 5.12
N TYR A 43 -19.76 -8.06 4.13
CA TYR A 43 -19.34 -8.06 2.72
C TYR A 43 -18.12 -7.16 2.47
N LEU A 44 -17.54 -6.56 3.52
CA LEU A 44 -16.16 -6.09 3.45
C LEU A 44 -15.25 -7.31 3.37
N PRO A 45 -14.55 -7.50 2.25
CA PRO A 45 -13.83 -8.71 1.94
C PRO A 45 -12.74 -8.96 2.98
N TYR A 46 -12.23 -10.18 3.02
CA TYR A 46 -10.90 -10.47 3.56
C TYR A 46 -9.78 -9.73 2.78
N GLU A 47 -9.91 -8.43 2.53
CA GLU A 47 -8.81 -7.59 2.09
C GLU A 47 -8.00 -7.23 3.32
N MET A 48 -6.92 -7.97 3.53
CA MET A 48 -5.83 -7.45 4.32
C MET A 48 -5.31 -6.20 3.62
N ILE A 49 -5.57 -5.03 4.21
CA ILE A 49 -4.86 -3.80 3.84
C ILE A 49 -3.40 -4.03 4.22
N TYR A 50 -2.62 -4.54 3.27
CA TYR A 50 -1.18 -4.40 3.34
C TYR A 50 -0.87 -2.94 3.00
N ILE A 51 -0.62 -2.13 4.03
CA ILE A 51 0.10 -0.87 3.82
C ILE A 51 1.51 -1.28 3.41
N TYR A 52 1.73 -1.48 2.11
CA TYR A 52 3.08 -1.44 1.57
C TYR A 52 3.50 0.01 1.64
N THR A 53 4.15 0.40 2.74
CA THR A 53 5.08 1.50 2.64
C THR A 53 6.19 0.99 1.73
N VAL A 54 6.05 1.29 0.43
CA VAL A 54 7.20 1.33 -0.45
C VAL A 54 8.08 2.39 0.18
N GLU A 55 9.10 1.97 0.93
CA GLU A 55 10.19 2.87 1.21
C GLU A 55 10.68 3.33 -0.15
N SER A 56 10.51 4.61 -0.44
CA SER A 56 10.93 5.24 -1.69
C SER A 56 12.03 6.23 -1.35
N ARG A 57 13.07 5.74 -0.67
CA ARG A 57 14.30 6.52 -0.51
C ARG A 57 15.01 6.53 -1.84
N THR A 58 15.27 7.73 -2.34
CA THR A 58 15.92 7.97 -3.63
C THR A 58 17.11 8.87 -3.42
N GLY A 59 18.07 8.81 -4.32
CA GLY A 59 19.24 9.68 -4.31
C GLY A 59 20.04 9.54 -5.59
N THR A 60 21.25 10.08 -5.58
CA THR A 60 22.18 10.03 -6.71
C THR A 60 23.51 9.47 -6.23
N ALA A 61 24.11 8.55 -6.99
CA ALA A 61 25.42 8.02 -6.66
C ALA A 61 26.48 9.11 -6.81
N SER A 62 27.24 9.38 -5.74
CA SER A 62 28.30 10.39 -5.73
C SER A 62 29.66 9.83 -6.16
N ALA A 63 29.80 8.50 -6.26
CA ALA A 63 31.02 7.85 -6.74
C ALA A 63 30.74 6.51 -7.43
N THR A 64 31.58 6.16 -8.42
CA THR A 64 31.61 4.82 -9.02
C THR A 64 32.49 3.91 -8.16
N THR A 65 31.91 2.85 -7.62
CA THR A 65 32.64 1.80 -6.88
C THR A 65 32.03 0.46 -7.24
N ALA A 66 32.87 -0.52 -7.58
CA ALA A 66 32.39 -1.84 -7.96
C ALA A 66 31.54 -2.46 -6.85
N ASP A 67 30.39 -3.03 -7.25
CA ASP A 67 29.44 -3.71 -6.36
C ASP A 67 29.01 -2.85 -5.15
N ALA A 68 28.95 -1.53 -5.30
CA ALA A 68 28.60 -0.64 -4.21
C ALA A 68 27.79 0.58 -4.66
N LEU A 69 26.91 1.04 -3.78
CA LEU A 69 26.25 2.34 -3.90
C LEU A 69 26.89 3.30 -2.90
N VAL A 70 27.43 4.40 -3.39
CA VAL A 70 27.99 5.48 -2.58
C VAL A 70 27.17 6.74 -2.82
N ASP A 71 26.59 7.29 -1.76
CA ASP A 71 25.85 8.54 -1.77
C ASP A 71 26.30 9.36 -0.55
N SER A 72 27.21 10.30 -0.79
CA SER A 72 27.74 11.20 0.22
C SER A 72 26.89 12.44 0.45
N ASP A 73 25.90 12.69 -0.42
CA ASP A 73 25.12 13.92 -0.40
C ASP A 73 23.91 13.77 0.53
N GLU A 74 23.21 12.63 0.46
CA GLU A 74 22.03 12.37 1.29
C GLU A 74 22.37 11.73 2.64
N GLY A 75 23.35 10.82 2.67
CA GLY A 75 23.76 10.11 3.90
C GLY A 75 22.62 9.37 4.62
N GLN A 76 21.74 8.73 3.84
CA GLN A 76 20.45 8.21 4.30
C GLN A 76 20.40 6.71 4.58
N PHE A 77 21.52 5.98 4.44
CA PHE A 77 21.54 4.53 4.59
C PHE A 77 21.56 4.10 6.05
N LEU A 78 20.88 2.99 6.34
CA LEU A 78 20.75 2.41 7.67
C LEU A 78 21.20 0.94 7.64
N SER A 79 21.66 0.44 8.79
CA SER A 79 22.01 -0.98 8.94
C SER A 79 20.85 -1.95 8.68
N THR A 80 19.61 -1.45 8.76
CA THR A 80 18.39 -2.20 8.46
C THR A 80 18.09 -2.32 6.97
N ASP A 81 18.94 -1.75 6.11
CA ASP A 81 18.72 -1.74 4.66
C ASP A 81 19.30 -2.97 3.95
N VAL A 82 20.02 -3.82 4.67
CA VAL A 82 20.48 -5.12 4.17
C VAL A 82 19.26 -5.98 3.80
N GLY A 83 19.27 -6.56 2.59
CA GLY A 83 18.15 -7.30 1.99
C GLY A 83 17.20 -6.45 1.14
N LYS A 84 17.30 -5.11 1.18
CA LYS A 84 16.52 -4.23 0.31
C LYS A 84 17.04 -4.25 -1.12
N ILE A 85 16.19 -3.85 -2.07
CA ILE A 85 16.53 -3.79 -3.49
C ILE A 85 16.83 -2.34 -3.88
N ILE A 86 17.93 -2.13 -4.58
CA ILE A 86 18.27 -0.89 -5.27
C ILE A 86 17.91 -1.04 -6.75
N TYR A 87 17.20 -0.05 -7.27
CA TYR A 87 16.89 0.11 -8.68
C TYR A 87 17.62 1.33 -9.23
N ASN A 88 18.32 1.13 -10.34
CA ASN A 88 18.87 2.22 -11.14
C ASN A 88 17.95 2.46 -12.36
N PRO A 89 17.25 3.61 -12.44
CA PRO A 89 16.36 3.95 -13.54
C PRO A 89 17.08 4.42 -14.81
N ASP A 90 18.36 4.78 -14.73
CA ASP A 90 19.14 5.22 -15.89
C ASP A 90 19.52 4.01 -16.77
N ASP A 91 19.87 2.88 -16.13
CA ASP A 91 20.26 1.63 -16.79
C ASP A 91 19.19 0.52 -16.75
N ASN A 92 18.07 0.76 -16.06
CA ASN A 92 17.03 -0.24 -15.78
C ASN A 92 17.56 -1.53 -15.10
N THR A 93 18.49 -1.38 -14.17
CA THR A 93 19.14 -2.50 -13.46
C THR A 93 18.72 -2.55 -11.99
N PHE A 94 18.81 -3.74 -11.40
CA PHE A 94 18.45 -4.00 -9.99
C PHE A 94 19.56 -4.77 -9.29
N ALA A 95 19.80 -4.44 -8.02
CA ALA A 95 20.71 -5.17 -7.15
C ALA A 95 20.20 -5.20 -5.71
N GLU A 96 20.50 -6.28 -5.00
CA GLU A 96 20.19 -6.42 -3.58
C GLU A 96 21.30 -5.83 -2.71
N VAL A 97 20.95 -5.21 -1.60
CA VAL A 97 21.90 -4.72 -0.59
C VAL A 97 22.41 -5.90 0.24
N THR A 98 23.68 -6.26 0.07
CA THR A 98 24.31 -7.41 0.77
C THR A 98 24.97 -7.01 2.07
N ALA A 99 25.39 -5.75 2.22
CA ALA A 99 25.96 -5.24 3.46
C ALA A 99 25.78 -3.72 3.61
N TYR A 100 25.70 -3.27 4.87
CA TYR A 100 25.76 -1.86 5.25
C TYR A 100 27.19 -1.51 5.66
N VAL A 101 27.78 -0.48 5.03
CA VAL A 101 29.13 0.01 5.37
C VAL A 101 29.03 1.27 6.23
N SER A 102 28.24 2.25 5.80
CA SER A 102 28.01 3.50 6.52
C SER A 102 26.74 4.19 6.02
N ALA A 103 26.37 5.32 6.63
CA ALA A 103 25.23 6.14 6.20
C ALA A 103 25.35 6.59 4.73
N ASN A 104 26.55 6.55 4.16
CA ASN A 104 26.86 7.00 2.81
C ASN A 104 27.23 5.85 1.86
N GLN A 105 27.28 4.60 2.34
CA GLN A 105 27.71 3.49 1.50
C GLN A 105 27.03 2.16 1.84
N LEU A 106 26.57 1.49 0.78
CA LEU A 106 26.04 0.13 0.78
C LEU A 106 26.85 -0.76 -0.16
N THR A 107 26.96 -2.04 0.19
CA THR A 107 27.44 -3.09 -0.72
C THR A 107 26.26 -3.72 -1.43
N LEU A 108 26.35 -3.89 -2.74
CA LEU A 108 25.33 -4.45 -3.60
C LEU A 108 25.72 -5.84 -4.08
N SER A 109 24.74 -6.63 -4.52
CA SER A 109 24.97 -7.96 -5.08
C SER A 109 25.67 -7.94 -6.44
N LYS A 110 25.61 -6.79 -7.13
CA LYS A 110 26.12 -6.56 -8.49
C LYS A 110 26.45 -5.09 -8.68
N ASP A 111 27.41 -4.82 -9.56
CA ASP A 111 27.71 -3.49 -10.04
C ASP A 111 26.58 -2.95 -10.94
N ILE A 112 25.89 -1.93 -10.44
CA ILE A 112 24.76 -1.28 -11.11
C ILE A 112 24.80 0.25 -11.02
N MET A 113 25.85 0.85 -10.46
CA MET A 113 25.90 2.30 -10.19
C MET A 113 27.17 2.94 -10.73
N THR A 114 26.99 4.01 -11.50
CA THR A 114 28.03 4.97 -11.88
C THR A 114 27.76 6.31 -11.22
N VAL A 115 28.82 7.11 -11.01
CA VAL A 115 28.68 8.49 -10.52
C VAL A 115 27.69 9.30 -11.36
N GLY A 116 26.77 9.98 -10.69
CA GLY A 116 25.72 10.80 -11.30
C GLY A 116 24.43 10.07 -11.64
N GLU A 117 24.36 8.74 -11.47
CA GLU A 117 23.15 7.96 -11.71
C GLU A 117 22.21 7.97 -10.50
N ASN A 118 20.92 7.97 -10.78
CA ASN A 118 19.89 7.98 -9.76
C ASN A 118 19.66 6.57 -9.21
N TYR A 119 19.12 6.48 -8.01
CA TYR A 119 18.64 5.22 -7.46
C TYR A 119 17.34 5.38 -6.71
N ALA A 120 16.59 4.27 -6.64
CA ALA A 120 15.45 4.09 -5.75
C ALA A 120 15.63 2.81 -4.95
N MET A 121 15.48 2.90 -3.64
CA MET A 121 15.47 1.74 -2.75
C MET A 121 14.05 1.21 -2.60
N PHE A 122 13.89 -0.10 -2.49
CA PHE A 122 12.61 -0.80 -2.28
C PHE A 122 12.74 -1.86 -1.18
N ASN A 123 11.69 -2.08 -0.40
CA ASN A 123 11.60 -3.19 0.54
C ASN A 123 11.45 -4.52 -0.20
N GLU A 124 12.09 -5.59 0.29
CA GLU A 124 12.04 -6.94 -0.30
C GLU A 124 10.60 -7.44 -0.51
N ASP A 125 9.72 -7.20 0.47
CA ASP A 125 8.31 -7.59 0.44
C ASP A 125 7.49 -6.90 -0.66
N ALA A 126 7.94 -5.74 -1.17
CA ALA A 126 7.23 -5.04 -2.24
C ALA A 126 7.42 -5.70 -3.61
N MET A 127 8.47 -6.51 -3.80
CA MET A 127 8.77 -7.15 -5.08
C MET A 127 8.16 -8.55 -5.22
N ILE A 128 7.75 -9.18 -4.11
CA ILE A 128 7.19 -10.55 -4.08
C ILE A 128 5.67 -10.57 -4.39
N ALA A 129 4.97 -9.44 -4.29
CA ALA A 129 3.53 -9.35 -4.56
C ALA A 129 3.15 -9.33 -6.06
N GLY A 130 4.11 -9.50 -6.97
CA GLY A 130 3.91 -9.47 -8.42
C GLY A 130 3.95 -10.84 -9.12
N ARG A 131 3.82 -11.95 -8.39
CA ARG A 131 3.83 -13.32 -8.95
C ARG A 131 2.55 -14.10 -8.68
#